data_AF-A0A8K9WRQ4-F1
#
_entry.id   AF-A0A8K9WRQ4-F1
#
_cell.length_a   1.000
_cell.length_b   1.000
_cell.length_c   1.000
_cell.angle_alpha   90.00
_cell.angle_beta   90.00
_cell.angle_gamma   90.00
#
_symmetry.space_group_name_H-M   'P 1'
#
loop_
_entity.id
_entity.type
_entity.pdbx_description
1 polymer ?
#
loop_
_entity_poly.entity_id
_entity_poly.type
_entity_poly.pdbx_seq_one_letter_code
_entity_poly.pdbx_strand_id
1 'polypeptide(L)'
;MGNYKSRPTQTCTDEWKKKVSESYSVIIERLEDDLRIKDSELTDLNSSDEAFQKVNLNYRTESGLSLLHLCCMCGGNKVHIRTLMLKGLRPSRLTRNGFTALHLAVYKDNAELVTAMLHGGADIQQVGYGALTALHIATIAGHHEVGTAPVHTSLRHYFTFCTVLFIFRNSSAGVGNNGCSNKRFLDILLHPSSSTVNAQDNEDHVPLHFCARFGHHEVVHFLLQGNFELQPHSVNIYGDTPLHLACYNGKFEVVKEIVQLSGTESLSKENIFSETAFHSACTYGKSLEMVKFLLGQNAMSINHQGRDGHTGLHSACFHGHIRLVQFLLDSGADMNLVACDPSRSSGEKEEQTCLMWAYEKGHDTIVTLLKHYKRPLDDSPCNEYSQPGGDGSYVSVPSPLGKIKSMTKEKADVLLLRASLHSSFQLQLSDLEFNEIIGSGSFGKVYRGKCKNKVVAIKRYRANTYCSKSDVDMFCREVSILCRLNHPCVIQFVGACLDDPSQFAIATQYVSGGSLFSLLHEQKR
;
A
#
# COMPACT_ATOMS: atom_id res chain seq x y z
N MET A 1 -16.08 -2.23 -18.38
CA MET A 1 -16.26 -2.63 -16.97
C MET A 1 -14.93 -3.14 -16.48
N GLY A 2 -14.35 -2.48 -15.47
CA GLY A 2 -13.11 -2.95 -14.84
C GLY A 2 -13.38 -4.21 -14.03
N ASN A 3 -12.38 -5.07 -13.89
CA ASN A 3 -12.38 -6.20 -12.97
C ASN A 3 -11.35 -5.91 -11.88
N TYR A 4 -11.56 -6.29 -10.61
CA TYR A 4 -10.59 -6.10 -9.53
C TYR A 4 -9.18 -6.63 -9.93
N LYS A 5 -9.09 -7.67 -10.78
CA LYS A 5 -7.81 -8.18 -11.34
C LYS A 5 -7.03 -7.16 -12.18
N SER A 6 -7.71 -6.17 -12.76
CA SER A 6 -7.12 -5.15 -13.63
C SER A 6 -6.62 -3.90 -12.90
N ARG A 7 -6.79 -3.81 -11.58
CA ARG A 7 -6.31 -2.66 -10.80
C ARG A 7 -4.77 -2.68 -10.72
N PRO A 8 -4.05 -1.63 -11.14
CA PRO A 8 -2.59 -1.60 -11.14
C PRO A 8 -2.01 -1.76 -9.72
N THR A 9 -1.01 -2.63 -9.54
CA THR A 9 -0.33 -2.86 -8.24
C THR A 9 0.60 -1.71 -7.82
N GLN A 10 1.12 -0.97 -8.81
CA GLN A 10 1.77 0.31 -8.65
C GLN A 10 0.99 1.34 -9.45
N THR A 11 0.46 2.32 -8.74
CA THR A 11 -0.13 3.48 -9.40
C THR A 11 1.00 4.35 -9.95
N CYS A 12 0.83 4.91 -11.16
CA CYS A 12 1.73 5.93 -11.76
C CYS A 12 2.14 7.02 -10.73
N THR A 13 1.29 7.26 -9.73
CA THR A 13 1.56 8.19 -8.63
C THR A 13 2.78 7.87 -7.75
N ASP A 14 3.26 6.63 -7.64
CA ASP A 14 4.44 6.34 -6.78
C ASP A 14 5.78 6.73 -7.43
N GLU A 15 5.91 6.57 -8.76
CA GLU A 15 7.04 7.16 -9.50
C GLU A 15 6.98 8.69 -9.49
N TRP A 16 5.78 9.24 -9.59
CA TRP A 16 5.56 10.68 -9.47
C TRP A 16 5.92 11.20 -8.07
N LYS A 17 5.56 10.51 -6.98
CA LYS A 17 5.99 10.88 -5.61
C LYS A 17 7.50 10.97 -5.50
N LYS A 18 8.24 10.03 -6.09
CA LYS A 18 9.71 10.05 -6.08
C LYS A 18 10.25 11.29 -6.80
N LYS A 19 9.78 11.54 -8.03
CA LYS A 19 10.19 12.72 -8.82
C LYS A 19 9.79 14.06 -8.19
N VAL A 20 8.61 14.10 -7.56
CA VAL A 20 8.09 15.27 -6.85
C VAL A 20 8.90 15.52 -5.58
N SER A 21 9.26 14.48 -4.81
CA SER A 21 10.11 14.59 -3.62
C SER A 21 11.52 15.08 -3.95
N GLU A 22 12.11 14.59 -5.05
CA GLU A 22 13.41 15.06 -5.55
C GLU A 22 13.33 16.54 -5.94
N SER A 23 12.21 16.96 -6.55
CA SER A 23 11.97 18.36 -6.91
C SER A 23 11.75 19.27 -5.69
N TYR A 24 11.08 18.79 -4.64
CA TYR A 24 10.82 19.55 -3.40
C TYR A 24 12.11 19.85 -2.63
N SER A 25 13.06 18.93 -2.61
CA SER A 25 14.35 19.13 -1.93
C SER A 25 15.09 20.36 -2.47
N VAL A 26 15.09 20.54 -3.79
CA VAL A 26 15.69 21.69 -4.48
C VAL A 26 14.95 23.00 -4.18
N ILE A 27 13.63 22.93 -3.98
CA ILE A 27 12.82 24.11 -3.64
C ILE A 27 13.07 24.53 -2.20
N ILE A 28 13.15 23.57 -1.27
CA ILE A 28 13.46 23.80 0.15
C ILE A 28 14.86 24.42 0.28
N GLU A 29 15.86 23.85 -0.38
CA GLU A 29 17.24 24.39 -0.34
C GLU A 29 17.27 25.87 -0.76
N ARG A 30 16.55 26.23 -1.84
CA ARG A 30 16.45 27.63 -2.28
C ARG A 30 15.69 28.54 -1.31
N LEU A 31 14.64 28.04 -0.66
CA LEU A 31 13.90 28.78 0.38
C LEU A 31 14.79 29.00 1.60
N GLU A 32 15.52 27.98 2.05
CA GLU A 32 16.47 28.05 3.15
C GLU A 32 17.63 29.01 2.84
N ASP A 33 18.13 29.02 1.60
CA ASP A 33 19.15 29.97 1.17
C ASP A 33 18.66 31.42 1.20
N ASP A 34 17.40 31.67 0.80
CA ASP A 34 16.81 33.00 0.99
C ASP A 34 16.68 33.36 2.47
N LEU A 35 16.48 32.38 3.36
CA LEU A 35 16.37 32.55 4.82
C LEU A 35 17.71 32.77 5.55
N ARG A 36 18.84 32.39 4.96
CA ARG A 36 20.17 32.59 5.53
C ARG A 36 20.65 34.03 5.30
N ILE A 37 20.19 34.95 6.16
CA ILE A 37 20.70 36.33 6.21
C ILE A 37 22.04 36.34 6.97
N LYS A 38 23.05 37.04 6.46
CA LYS A 38 24.32 37.25 7.19
C LYS A 38 24.07 38.15 8.41
N ASP A 39 24.65 37.85 9.57
CA ASP A 39 24.47 38.63 10.81
C ASP A 39 24.74 40.13 10.65
N SER A 40 25.63 40.51 9.72
CA SER A 40 25.94 41.90 9.37
C SER A 40 24.78 42.69 8.74
N GLU A 41 23.84 42.02 8.05
CA GLU A 41 22.65 42.65 7.47
C GLU A 41 21.50 42.75 8.49
N LEU A 42 21.51 41.90 9.53
CA LEU A 42 20.51 41.86 10.60
C LEU A 42 20.72 42.98 11.63
N THR A 43 21.97 43.37 11.87
CA THR A 43 22.33 44.48 12.78
C THR A 43 21.76 45.83 12.32
N ASP A 44 21.63 46.05 11.01
CA ASP A 44 21.04 47.28 10.45
C ASP A 44 19.51 47.34 10.59
N LEU A 45 18.85 46.21 10.83
CA LEU A 45 17.39 46.09 10.99
C LEU A 45 16.97 46.04 12.46
N ASN A 46 17.80 45.48 13.34
CA ASN A 46 17.52 45.37 14.78
C ASN A 46 17.66 46.68 15.54
N SER A 47 18.23 47.72 14.93
CA SER A 47 18.26 49.07 15.50
C SER A 47 17.04 49.89 15.06
N SER A 48 16.00 49.85 15.91
CA SER A 48 14.91 50.82 16.07
C SER A 48 13.70 50.79 15.10
N ASP A 49 12.51 50.95 15.67
CA ASP A 49 11.26 51.30 14.99
C ASP A 49 11.38 52.54 14.05
N GLU A 50 12.44 53.35 14.20
CA GLU A 50 12.75 54.47 13.31
C GLU A 50 13.26 54.02 11.92
N ALA A 51 13.86 52.83 11.80
CA ALA A 51 14.31 52.28 10.52
C ALA A 51 13.14 52.05 9.54
N PHE A 52 11.96 51.69 10.05
CA PHE A 52 10.72 51.56 9.26
C PHE A 52 10.04 52.93 8.98
N GLN A 53 10.47 54.02 9.62
CA GLN A 53 10.00 55.36 9.31
C GLN A 53 10.78 56.01 8.15
N LYS A 54 12.11 55.86 8.10
CA LYS A 54 13.00 56.41 7.03
C LYS A 54 13.17 55.48 5.81
N VAL A 55 12.14 54.70 5.49
CA VAL A 55 12.22 53.60 4.51
C VAL A 55 12.62 54.07 3.12
N ASN A 56 13.84 53.69 2.70
CA ASN A 56 14.18 53.64 1.29
C ASN A 56 13.39 52.49 0.64
N LEU A 57 12.34 52.82 -0.12
CA LEU A 57 11.46 51.85 -0.79
C LEU A 57 12.18 50.96 -1.82
N ASN A 58 13.40 51.36 -2.20
CA ASN A 58 14.27 50.65 -3.13
C ASN A 58 15.38 49.85 -2.44
N TYR A 59 15.42 49.82 -1.10
CA TYR A 59 16.38 49.00 -0.36
C TYR A 59 16.30 47.53 -0.76
N ARG A 60 17.47 46.93 -0.99
CA ARG A 60 17.64 45.51 -1.29
C ARG A 60 18.92 44.99 -0.67
N THR A 61 18.86 43.77 -0.13
CA THR A 61 20.04 43.00 0.27
C THR A 61 20.79 42.49 -0.96
N GLU A 62 21.99 41.92 -0.76
CA GLU A 62 22.74 41.24 -1.82
C GLU A 62 21.93 40.08 -2.44
N SER A 63 21.13 39.37 -1.64
CA SER A 63 20.22 38.30 -2.06
C SER A 63 18.92 38.81 -2.71
N GLY A 64 18.76 40.13 -2.88
CA GLY A 64 17.60 40.73 -3.53
C GLY A 64 16.35 40.81 -2.64
N LEU A 65 16.47 40.61 -1.33
CA LEU A 65 15.38 40.72 -0.38
C LEU A 65 14.94 42.18 -0.24
N SER A 66 13.64 42.42 -0.37
CA SER A 66 13.03 43.70 -0.02
C SER A 66 12.71 43.77 1.47
N LEU A 67 12.42 44.96 2.00
CA LEU A 67 11.96 45.14 3.38
C LEU A 67 10.71 44.31 3.73
N LEU A 68 9.87 44.02 2.75
CA LEU A 68 8.70 43.16 2.94
C LEU A 68 9.11 41.69 3.15
N HIS A 69 10.11 41.21 2.41
CA HIS A 69 10.68 39.87 2.64
C HIS A 69 11.34 39.81 4.02
N LEU A 70 12.16 40.80 4.35
CA LEU A 70 12.85 40.87 5.64
C LEU A 70 11.87 40.90 6.83
N CYS A 71 10.75 41.63 6.72
CA CYS A 71 9.69 41.58 7.73
C CYS A 71 9.12 40.18 7.91
N CYS A 72 8.98 39.39 6.84
CA CYS A 72 8.48 38.02 6.92
C CYS A 72 9.48 37.05 7.57
N MET A 73 10.77 37.39 7.50
CA MET A 73 11.86 36.54 7.98
C MET A 73 12.27 36.86 9.41
N CYS A 74 12.30 38.14 9.77
CA CYS A 74 12.80 38.65 11.05
C CYS A 74 11.71 38.77 12.13
N GLY A 75 10.55 38.14 11.94
CA GLY A 75 9.47 38.18 12.93
C GLY A 75 8.74 39.53 12.99
N GLY A 76 8.58 40.22 11.86
CA GLY A 76 7.76 41.42 11.78
C GLY A 76 6.30 41.15 12.19
N ASN A 77 5.55 42.20 12.49
CA ASN A 77 4.14 42.12 12.85
C ASN A 77 3.24 42.65 11.72
N LYS A 78 1.93 42.52 11.89
CA LYS A 78 0.91 43.02 10.95
C LYS A 78 1.01 44.53 10.68
N VAL A 79 1.46 45.32 11.65
CA VAL A 79 1.60 46.78 11.53
C VAL A 79 2.74 47.10 10.55
N HIS A 80 3.85 46.35 10.60
CA HIS A 80 4.97 46.52 9.70
C HIS A 80 4.58 46.26 8.23
N ILE A 81 3.92 45.13 7.91
CA ILE A 81 3.53 44.90 6.49
C ILE A 81 2.53 45.96 6.02
N ARG A 82 1.55 46.33 6.85
CA ARG A 82 0.57 47.37 6.49
C ARG A 82 1.25 48.70 6.20
N THR A 83 2.20 49.11 7.05
CA THR A 83 2.95 50.35 6.88
C THR A 83 3.78 50.33 5.60
N LEU A 84 4.49 49.23 5.34
CA LEU A 84 5.30 49.07 4.14
C LEU A 84 4.45 49.06 2.86
N MET A 85 3.30 48.38 2.88
CA MET A 85 2.39 48.33 1.74
C MET A 85 1.71 49.68 1.47
N LEU A 86 1.30 50.40 2.52
CA LEU A 86 0.77 51.77 2.42
C LEU A 86 1.80 52.75 1.84
N LYS A 87 3.09 52.58 2.19
CA LYS A 87 4.20 53.34 1.60
C LYS A 87 4.53 52.93 0.15
N GLY A 88 3.83 51.95 -0.42
CA GLY A 88 3.94 51.56 -1.83
C GLY A 88 4.89 50.39 -2.13
N LEU A 89 5.34 49.63 -1.11
CA LEU A 89 6.05 48.38 -1.40
C LEU A 89 5.10 47.38 -2.04
N ARG A 90 5.50 46.88 -3.21
CA ARG A 90 4.74 45.86 -3.93
C ARG A 90 4.98 44.47 -3.29
N PRO A 91 3.93 43.75 -2.88
CA PRO A 91 4.05 42.35 -2.43
C PRO A 91 4.53 41.41 -3.53
N SER A 92 4.40 41.83 -4.79
CA SER A 92 4.76 41.03 -5.95
C SER A 92 6.23 40.99 -6.31
N ARG A 93 7.10 41.59 -5.50
CA ARG A 93 8.54 41.52 -5.74
C ARG A 93 9.05 40.11 -5.42
N LEU A 94 9.99 39.63 -6.23
CA LEU A 94 10.64 38.33 -6.06
C LEU A 94 12.07 38.50 -5.50
N THR A 95 12.51 37.53 -4.69
CA THR A 95 13.90 37.34 -4.27
C THR A 95 14.78 36.87 -5.43
N ARG A 96 16.10 36.77 -5.22
CA ARG A 96 17.02 36.18 -6.21
C ARG A 96 16.66 34.72 -6.53
N ASN A 97 16.21 33.96 -5.54
CA ASN A 97 15.76 32.59 -5.75
C ASN A 97 14.33 32.50 -6.30
N GLY A 98 13.64 33.64 -6.48
CA GLY A 98 12.36 33.70 -7.18
C GLY A 98 11.14 33.60 -6.26
N PHE A 99 11.24 33.92 -4.98
CA PHE A 99 10.10 33.84 -4.05
C PHE A 99 9.54 35.21 -3.71
N THR A 100 8.22 35.33 -3.50
CA THR A 100 7.62 36.57 -2.97
C THR A 100 7.69 36.60 -1.45
N ALA A 101 7.43 37.75 -0.85
CA ALA A 101 7.26 37.86 0.60
C ALA A 101 6.17 36.92 1.12
N LEU A 102 5.09 36.72 0.35
CA LEU A 102 4.02 35.78 0.68
C LEU A 102 4.51 34.33 0.71
N HIS A 103 5.36 33.91 -0.24
CA HIS A 103 5.98 32.58 -0.22
C HIS A 103 6.81 32.36 1.06
N LEU A 104 7.61 33.35 1.46
CA LEU A 104 8.45 33.26 2.66
C LEU A 104 7.62 33.25 3.96
N ALA A 105 6.58 34.09 4.05
CA ALA A 105 5.69 34.09 5.22
C ALA A 105 4.91 32.77 5.35
N VAL A 106 4.53 32.18 4.23
CA VAL A 106 3.91 30.85 4.20
C VAL A 106 4.90 29.77 4.64
N TYR A 107 6.13 29.80 4.12
CA TYR A 107 7.15 28.83 4.51
C TYR A 107 7.55 28.93 6.00
N LYS A 108 7.52 30.14 6.57
CA LYS A 108 7.73 30.41 8.01
C LYS A 108 6.51 30.15 8.89
N ASP A 109 5.39 29.71 8.32
CA ASP A 109 4.14 29.43 9.02
C ASP A 109 3.63 30.60 9.88
N ASN A 110 3.77 31.84 9.39
CA ASN A 110 3.31 33.02 10.12
C ASN A 110 1.93 33.49 9.63
N ALA A 111 0.87 32.98 10.27
CA ALA A 111 -0.54 33.33 10.06
C ALA A 111 -0.80 34.81 9.87
N GLU A 112 -0.23 35.59 10.79
CA GLU A 112 -0.59 36.98 10.97
C GLU A 112 -0.04 37.78 9.80
N LEU A 113 1.17 37.45 9.37
CA LEU A 113 1.81 38.05 8.20
C LEU A 113 1.20 37.61 6.88
N VAL A 114 0.85 36.33 6.73
CA VAL A 114 0.13 35.83 5.55
C VAL A 114 -1.20 36.59 5.40
N THR A 115 -1.98 36.64 6.48
CA THR A 115 -3.26 37.34 6.51
C THR A 115 -3.10 38.83 6.24
N ALA A 116 -2.09 39.47 6.82
CA ALA A 116 -1.83 40.89 6.63
C ALA A 116 -1.43 41.21 5.18
N MET A 117 -0.64 40.35 4.54
CA MET A 117 -0.25 40.51 3.14
C MET A 117 -1.41 40.30 2.18
N LEU A 118 -2.26 39.31 2.41
CA LEU A 118 -3.47 39.10 1.60
C LEU A 118 -4.42 40.31 1.69
N HIS A 119 -4.68 40.82 2.90
CA HIS A 119 -5.48 42.04 3.08
C HIS A 119 -4.82 43.29 2.45
N GLY A 120 -3.49 43.31 2.37
CA GLY A 120 -2.73 44.37 1.72
C GLY A 120 -2.66 44.26 0.19
N GLY A 121 -3.34 43.30 -0.42
CA GLY A 121 -3.40 43.12 -1.87
C GLY A 121 -2.27 42.27 -2.46
N ALA A 122 -1.63 41.41 -1.65
CA ALA A 122 -0.75 40.39 -2.19
C ALA A 122 -1.53 39.40 -3.05
N ASP A 123 -1.04 39.16 -4.28
CA ASP A 123 -1.64 38.18 -5.17
C ASP A 123 -1.26 36.76 -4.73
N ILE A 124 -2.25 36.01 -4.26
CA ILE A 124 -2.10 34.62 -3.84
C ILE A 124 -1.76 33.68 -5.02
N GLN A 125 -2.13 34.06 -6.23
CA GLN A 125 -1.85 33.30 -7.46
C GLN A 125 -0.49 33.65 -8.07
N GLN A 126 0.22 34.59 -7.47
CA GLN A 126 1.52 34.96 -7.98
C GLN A 126 2.48 33.78 -7.90
N VAL A 127 3.05 33.47 -9.06
CA VAL A 127 4.06 32.45 -9.20
C VAL A 127 5.46 33.00 -8.91
N GLY A 128 6.24 32.20 -8.21
CA GLY A 128 7.66 32.37 -7.95
C GLY A 128 8.50 31.32 -8.69
N TYR A 129 9.53 30.82 -8.02
CA TYR A 129 10.44 29.81 -8.54
C TYR A 129 9.69 28.60 -9.09
N GLY A 130 10.03 28.13 -10.29
CA GLY A 130 9.40 26.93 -10.87
C GLY A 130 7.90 27.06 -11.13
N ALA A 131 7.40 28.28 -11.33
CA ALA A 131 5.97 28.59 -11.43
C ALA A 131 5.17 28.21 -10.16
N LEU A 132 5.84 28.18 -9.00
CA LEU A 132 5.22 27.81 -7.75
C LEU A 132 4.47 28.97 -7.13
N THR A 133 3.23 28.77 -6.68
CA THR A 133 2.51 29.78 -5.90
C THR A 133 2.83 29.62 -4.42
N ALA A 134 2.41 30.60 -3.60
CA ALA A 134 2.53 30.49 -2.15
C ALA A 134 1.84 29.22 -1.62
N LEU A 135 0.78 28.78 -2.30
CA LEU A 135 0.07 27.53 -2.06
C LEU A 135 0.97 26.29 -2.20
N HIS A 136 1.82 26.28 -3.22
CA HIS A 136 2.71 25.15 -3.45
C HIS A 136 3.80 25.10 -2.38
N ILE A 137 4.25 26.26 -1.89
CA ILE A 137 5.24 26.33 -0.81
C ILE A 137 4.64 25.91 0.53
N ALA A 138 3.38 26.24 0.81
CA ALA A 138 2.66 25.68 1.97
C ALA A 138 2.63 24.15 1.95
N THR A 139 2.43 23.59 0.75
CA THR A 139 2.40 22.13 0.57
C THR A 139 3.74 21.50 0.89
N ILE A 140 4.82 22.12 0.42
CA ILE A 140 6.18 21.65 0.65
C ILE A 140 6.55 21.77 2.14
N ALA A 141 6.20 22.88 2.79
CA ALA A 141 6.48 23.12 4.20
C ALA A 141 5.71 22.15 5.13
N GLY A 142 4.45 21.85 4.83
CA GLY A 142 3.62 20.92 5.62
C GLY A 142 4.11 19.47 5.64
N HIS A 143 4.99 19.07 4.71
CA HIS A 143 5.61 17.75 4.68
C HIS A 143 6.96 17.69 5.44
N HIS A 144 7.49 18.82 5.90
CA HIS A 144 8.82 18.93 6.52
C HIS A 144 8.71 19.03 8.05
N GLU A 145 8.34 17.94 8.72
CA GLU A 145 8.39 17.86 10.20
C GLU A 145 9.82 17.50 10.66
N VAL A 146 10.67 18.50 10.87
CA VAL A 146 11.79 18.40 11.82
C VAL A 146 11.93 19.72 12.58
N GLY A 147 11.52 19.72 13.85
CA GLY A 147 12.05 20.63 14.87
C GLY A 147 11.33 21.98 15.07
N THR A 148 10.71 22.11 16.25
CA THR A 148 10.50 23.35 17.02
C THR A 148 9.49 24.40 16.52
N ALA A 149 8.20 24.19 16.83
CA ALA A 149 7.27 25.15 17.47
C ALA A 149 5.80 24.68 17.27
N PRO A 150 4.88 24.95 18.22
CA PRO A 150 3.49 24.53 18.11
C PRO A 150 2.77 25.36 17.03
N VAL A 151 2.46 24.70 15.92
CA VAL A 151 1.60 25.25 14.86
C VAL A 151 0.22 25.56 15.46
N HIS A 152 -0.28 26.78 15.30
CA HIS A 152 -1.68 27.08 15.62
C HIS A 152 -2.57 26.22 14.72
N THR A 153 -3.35 25.33 15.34
CA THR A 153 -4.17 24.30 14.66
C THR A 153 -4.92 24.85 13.45
N SER A 154 -5.53 26.04 13.53
CA SER A 154 -6.34 26.61 12.44
C SER A 154 -5.64 26.78 11.08
N LEU A 155 -4.31 26.95 11.03
CA LEU A 155 -3.58 27.18 9.77
C LEU A 155 -3.06 25.89 9.15
N ARG A 156 -2.69 24.90 9.98
CA ARG A 156 -2.31 23.56 9.51
C ARG A 156 -3.43 22.96 8.65
N HIS A 157 -4.68 23.16 9.04
CA HIS A 157 -5.86 22.74 8.29
C HIS A 157 -5.99 23.50 6.96
N TYR A 158 -5.80 24.82 6.98
CA TYR A 158 -5.82 25.66 5.78
C TYR A 158 -4.79 25.19 4.75
N PHE A 159 -3.54 24.98 5.17
CA PHE A 159 -2.45 24.58 4.28
C PHE A 159 -2.51 23.12 3.84
N THR A 160 -3.04 22.22 4.67
CA THR A 160 -3.31 20.83 4.27
C THR A 160 -4.49 20.74 3.30
N PHE A 161 -5.46 21.67 3.40
CA PHE A 161 -6.52 21.81 2.42
C PHE A 161 -5.99 22.35 1.08
N CYS A 162 -5.01 23.25 1.12
CA CYS A 162 -4.29 23.77 -0.05
C CYS A 162 -3.54 22.67 -0.82
N THR A 163 -2.88 21.74 -0.12
CA THR A 163 -2.11 20.64 -0.73
C THR A 163 -2.99 19.69 -1.53
N VAL A 164 -4.16 19.38 -0.98
CA VAL A 164 -5.19 18.55 -1.60
C VAL A 164 -5.67 19.16 -2.91
N LEU A 165 -5.93 20.47 -2.94
CA LEU A 165 -6.37 21.19 -4.14
C LEU A 165 -5.24 21.38 -5.17
N PHE A 166 -3.98 21.44 -4.74
CA PHE A 166 -2.82 21.42 -5.65
C PHE A 166 -2.67 20.07 -6.36
N ILE A 167 -2.81 18.96 -5.64
CA ILE A 167 -2.75 17.62 -6.25
C ILE A 167 -3.88 17.46 -7.25
N PHE A 168 -5.10 17.87 -6.88
CA PHE A 168 -6.26 17.94 -7.77
C PHE A 168 -5.95 18.69 -9.07
N ARG A 169 -5.31 19.87 -9.00
CA ARG A 169 -4.93 20.66 -10.20
C ARG A 169 -3.92 19.93 -11.09
N ASN A 170 -2.90 19.26 -10.53
CA ASN A 170 -1.89 18.58 -11.34
C ASN A 170 -2.41 17.27 -11.95
N SER A 171 -3.33 16.57 -11.28
CA SER A 171 -4.03 15.41 -11.86
C SER A 171 -4.89 15.80 -13.08
N SER A 172 -5.43 17.01 -13.12
CA SER A 172 -6.20 17.53 -14.26
C SER A 172 -5.35 18.05 -15.44
N ALA A 173 -4.01 18.16 -15.30
CA ALA A 173 -3.14 18.81 -16.28
C ALA A 173 -2.72 17.92 -17.48
N GLY A 174 -3.43 16.81 -17.71
CA GLY A 174 -3.30 16.01 -18.92
C GLY A 174 -4.22 16.52 -20.03
N VAL A 175 -3.67 17.34 -20.93
CA VAL A 175 -4.22 17.75 -22.23
C VAL A 175 -5.35 18.80 -22.19
N GLY A 176 -5.06 19.98 -22.74
CA GLY A 176 -6.07 20.91 -23.25
C GLY A 176 -6.23 22.19 -22.45
N ASN A 177 -5.61 23.25 -22.97
CA ASN A 177 -5.97 24.64 -22.68
C ASN A 177 -7.49 24.82 -22.78
N ASN A 178 -8.19 24.99 -21.66
CA ASN A 178 -9.49 25.68 -21.58
C ASN A 178 -9.67 26.22 -20.16
N GLY A 179 -9.83 27.54 -20.06
CA GLY A 179 -9.81 28.35 -18.83
C GLY A 179 -10.98 28.15 -17.87
N CYS A 180 -11.34 26.90 -17.58
CA CYS A 180 -12.20 26.58 -16.46
C CYS A 180 -11.35 26.38 -15.20
N SER A 181 -11.73 27.11 -14.15
CA SER A 181 -11.56 26.69 -12.75
C SER A 181 -10.27 27.06 -11.99
N ASN A 182 -9.84 28.32 -12.02
CA ASN A 182 -9.04 28.88 -10.90
C ASN A 182 -9.89 29.72 -9.94
N LYS A 183 -10.94 30.39 -10.46
CA LYS A 183 -11.83 31.27 -9.66
C LYS A 183 -12.70 30.50 -8.66
N ARG A 184 -13.31 29.36 -9.07
CA ARG A 184 -14.09 28.48 -8.19
C ARG A 184 -13.27 27.84 -7.07
N PHE A 185 -11.99 27.57 -7.32
CA PHE A 185 -11.08 26.90 -6.37
C PHE A 185 -10.54 27.86 -5.31
N LEU A 186 -10.34 29.13 -5.68
CA LEU A 186 -10.06 30.23 -4.75
C LEU A 186 -11.21 30.49 -3.78
N ASP A 187 -12.46 30.35 -4.24
CA ASP A 187 -13.63 30.43 -3.35
C ASP A 187 -13.62 29.30 -2.32
N ILE A 188 -13.25 28.05 -2.69
CA ILE A 188 -13.08 26.95 -1.70
C ILE A 188 -12.07 27.35 -0.60
N LEU A 189 -10.96 27.97 -1.01
CA LEU A 189 -9.81 28.28 -0.15
C LEU A 189 -10.07 29.46 0.79
N LEU A 190 -10.73 30.52 0.32
CA LEU A 190 -10.88 31.78 1.05
C LEU A 190 -12.26 31.91 1.71
N HIS A 191 -13.29 31.28 1.13
CA HIS A 191 -14.68 31.31 1.59
C HIS A 191 -15.37 29.98 1.26
N PRO A 192 -15.05 28.88 1.98
CA PRO A 192 -15.64 27.58 1.71
C PRO A 192 -17.16 27.70 1.74
N SER A 193 -17.74 27.65 0.54
CA SER A 193 -19.18 27.68 0.30
C SER A 193 -19.61 26.30 -0.18
N SER A 194 -20.88 25.94 -0.01
CA SER A 194 -21.42 24.64 -0.43
C SER A 194 -21.06 24.24 -1.87
N SER A 195 -20.95 25.22 -2.78
CA SER A 195 -20.63 24.97 -4.20
C SER A 195 -19.17 24.58 -4.47
N THR A 196 -18.29 24.82 -3.50
CA THR A 196 -16.83 24.79 -3.68
C THR A 196 -16.25 23.50 -3.08
N VAL A 197 -16.72 23.08 -1.89
CA VAL A 197 -16.23 21.87 -1.20
C VAL A 197 -16.54 20.55 -1.94
N ASN A 198 -17.48 20.57 -2.88
CA ASN A 198 -17.89 19.42 -3.70
C ASN A 198 -17.45 19.55 -5.17
N ALA A 199 -16.52 20.45 -5.49
CA ALA A 199 -16.04 20.62 -6.86
C ALA A 199 -15.36 19.35 -7.37
N GLN A 200 -15.69 18.91 -8.58
CA GLN A 200 -15.20 17.67 -9.20
C GLN A 200 -14.06 17.93 -10.20
N ASP A 201 -13.07 17.05 -10.25
CA ASP A 201 -12.04 17.04 -11.29
C ASP A 201 -12.53 16.29 -12.54
N ASN A 202 -11.65 16.09 -13.54
CA ASN A 202 -11.99 15.37 -14.77
C ASN A 202 -12.26 13.87 -14.55
N GLU A 203 -11.92 13.34 -13.38
CA GLU A 203 -12.20 11.97 -12.95
C GLU A 203 -13.29 11.95 -11.86
N ASP A 204 -14.06 13.03 -11.71
CA ASP A 204 -15.11 13.23 -10.70
C ASP A 204 -14.65 13.13 -9.24
N HIS A 205 -13.34 13.23 -8.97
CA HIS A 205 -12.85 13.35 -7.59
C HIS A 205 -13.27 14.70 -7.01
N VAL A 206 -13.80 14.68 -5.80
CA VAL A 206 -13.96 15.86 -4.93
C VAL A 206 -12.77 16.01 -3.97
N PRO A 207 -12.53 17.19 -3.36
CA PRO A 207 -11.43 17.40 -2.41
C PRO A 207 -11.33 16.32 -1.32
N LEU A 208 -12.46 15.83 -0.82
CA LEU A 208 -12.49 14.77 0.19
C LEU A 208 -11.83 13.46 -0.28
N HIS A 209 -11.92 13.11 -1.58
CA HIS A 209 -11.26 11.92 -2.13
C HIS A 209 -9.74 11.97 -1.96
N PHE A 210 -9.15 13.13 -2.23
CA PHE A 210 -7.71 13.34 -2.10
C PHE A 210 -7.29 13.39 -0.63
N CYS A 211 -8.05 14.08 0.23
CA CYS A 211 -7.82 14.06 1.68
C CYS A 211 -7.76 12.61 2.20
N ALA A 212 -8.73 11.80 1.76
CA ALA A 212 -8.85 10.40 2.14
C ALA A 212 -7.73 9.52 1.59
N ARG A 213 -7.35 9.71 0.32
CA ARG A 213 -6.24 9.00 -0.31
C ARG A 213 -4.91 9.25 0.39
N PHE A 214 -4.63 10.49 0.78
CA PHE A 214 -3.33 10.87 1.35
C PHE A 214 -3.26 10.79 2.88
N GLY A 215 -4.41 10.76 3.57
CA GLY A 215 -4.48 10.58 5.02
C GLY A 215 -4.51 11.89 5.80
N HIS A 216 -5.04 12.96 5.21
CA HIS A 216 -5.14 14.27 5.84
C HIS A 216 -6.37 14.33 6.76
N HIS A 217 -6.32 13.60 7.87
CA HIS A 217 -7.47 13.41 8.75
C HIS A 217 -7.94 14.73 9.37
N GLU A 218 -7.05 15.64 9.74
CA GLU A 218 -7.45 16.96 10.26
C GLU A 218 -8.33 17.74 9.26
N VAL A 219 -8.01 17.67 7.97
CA VAL A 219 -8.81 18.31 6.91
C VAL A 219 -10.13 17.58 6.69
N VAL A 220 -10.13 16.25 6.76
CA VAL A 220 -11.36 15.45 6.70
C VAL A 220 -12.30 15.84 7.83
N HIS A 221 -11.79 15.91 9.06
CA HIS A 221 -12.54 16.36 10.24
C HIS A 221 -13.13 17.77 10.03
N PHE A 222 -12.31 18.72 9.56
CA PHE A 222 -12.76 20.08 9.27
C PHE A 222 -13.87 20.13 8.20
N LEU A 223 -13.73 19.36 7.11
CA LEU A 223 -14.73 19.33 6.04
C LEU A 223 -16.04 18.68 6.49
N LEU A 224 -15.97 17.63 7.31
CA LEU A 224 -17.12 16.87 7.78
C LEU A 224 -17.90 17.55 8.90
N GLN A 225 -17.22 18.30 9.78
CA GLN A 225 -17.87 19.06 10.85
C GLN A 225 -18.26 20.48 10.45
N GLY A 226 -17.69 21.00 9.36
CA GLY A 226 -18.03 22.31 8.87
C GLY A 226 -19.49 22.40 8.42
N ASN A 227 -20.10 23.58 8.54
CA ASN A 227 -21.46 23.84 8.07
C ASN A 227 -21.51 24.02 6.53
N PHE A 228 -20.79 23.15 5.82
CA PHE A 228 -20.75 23.06 4.37
C PHE A 228 -21.66 21.91 3.95
N GLU A 229 -22.44 22.06 2.88
CA GLU A 229 -23.29 20.97 2.36
C GLU A 229 -22.44 19.88 1.65
N LEU A 230 -21.46 19.31 2.35
CA LEU A 230 -20.52 18.32 1.84
C LEU A 230 -21.24 17.03 1.45
N GLN A 231 -20.79 16.40 0.37
CA GLN A 231 -21.26 15.09 -0.09
C GLN A 231 -20.21 14.01 0.18
N PRO A 232 -20.12 13.47 1.42
CA PRO A 232 -19.05 12.55 1.82
C PRO A 232 -19.13 11.18 1.13
N HIS A 233 -20.27 10.88 0.52
CA HIS A 233 -20.55 9.63 -0.18
C HIS A 233 -20.54 9.77 -1.70
N SER A 234 -20.05 10.91 -2.21
CA SER A 234 -19.79 11.12 -3.63
C SER A 234 -18.82 10.07 -4.16
N VAL A 235 -18.99 9.71 -5.43
CA VAL A 235 -18.16 8.72 -6.13
C VAL A 235 -17.45 9.39 -7.30
N ASN A 236 -16.23 8.95 -7.57
CA ASN A 236 -15.48 9.32 -8.77
C ASN A 236 -15.90 8.46 -9.99
N ILE A 237 -15.26 8.63 -11.15
CA ILE A 237 -15.56 7.83 -12.37
C ILE A 237 -15.35 6.32 -12.20
N TYR A 238 -14.56 5.90 -11.20
CA TYR A 238 -14.33 4.51 -10.87
C TYR A 238 -15.36 3.97 -9.88
N GLY A 239 -16.32 4.77 -9.45
CA GLY A 239 -17.26 4.42 -8.39
C GLY A 239 -16.63 4.41 -6.99
N ASP A 240 -15.37 4.84 -6.85
CA ASP A 240 -14.70 4.92 -5.55
C ASP A 240 -15.25 6.11 -4.78
N THR A 241 -15.67 5.90 -3.53
CA THR A 241 -15.92 6.97 -2.57
C THR A 241 -14.62 7.41 -1.88
N PRO A 242 -14.59 8.54 -1.15
CA PRO A 242 -13.44 8.89 -0.31
C PRO A 242 -13.05 7.75 0.65
N LEU A 243 -14.03 7.03 1.20
CA LEU A 243 -13.78 5.88 2.07
C LEU A 243 -13.03 4.74 1.36
N HIS A 244 -13.34 4.43 0.10
CA HIS A 244 -12.60 3.45 -0.69
C HIS A 244 -11.12 3.84 -0.80
N LEU A 245 -10.84 5.10 -1.13
CA LEU A 245 -9.48 5.59 -1.29
C LEU A 245 -8.68 5.59 0.02
N ALA A 246 -9.31 5.91 1.15
CA ALA A 246 -8.68 5.77 2.47
C ALA A 246 -8.34 4.31 2.79
N CYS A 247 -9.26 3.39 2.50
CA CYS A 247 -9.07 1.95 2.71
C CYS A 247 -7.92 1.39 1.86
N TYR A 248 -7.88 1.69 0.56
CA TYR A 248 -6.77 1.26 -0.31
C TYR A 248 -5.40 1.78 0.16
N ASN A 249 -5.39 2.95 0.82
CA ASN A 249 -4.15 3.61 1.25
C ASN A 249 -3.80 3.37 2.72
N GLY A 250 -4.58 2.54 3.44
CA GLY A 250 -4.30 2.23 4.83
C GLY A 250 -4.40 3.45 5.76
N LYS A 251 -5.17 4.48 5.38
CA LYS A 251 -5.33 5.71 6.16
C LYS A 251 -6.36 5.53 7.29
N PHE A 252 -5.96 4.82 8.35
CA PHE A 252 -6.87 4.37 9.40
C PHE A 252 -7.62 5.50 10.11
N GLU A 253 -6.93 6.58 10.48
CA GLU A 253 -7.59 7.70 11.17
C GLU A 253 -8.66 8.38 10.29
N VAL A 254 -8.40 8.53 8.99
CA VAL A 254 -9.42 9.02 8.05
C VAL A 254 -10.60 8.06 7.93
N VAL A 255 -10.37 6.75 7.89
CA VAL A 255 -11.46 5.76 7.84
C VAL A 255 -12.37 5.90 9.06
N LYS A 256 -11.80 6.07 10.27
CA LYS A 256 -12.60 6.29 11.49
C LYS A 256 -13.42 7.57 11.37
N GLU A 257 -12.79 8.68 11.01
CA GLU A 257 -13.48 9.98 10.94
C GLU A 257 -14.62 9.97 9.92
N ILE A 258 -14.39 9.44 8.71
CA ILE A 258 -15.44 9.36 7.68
C ILE A 258 -16.61 8.53 8.18
N VAL A 259 -16.37 7.34 8.76
CA VAL A 259 -17.44 6.45 9.24
C VAL A 259 -18.18 7.06 10.44
N GLN A 260 -17.48 7.72 11.36
CA GLN A 260 -18.07 8.31 12.56
C GLN A 260 -18.86 9.59 12.29
N LEU A 261 -18.38 10.44 11.38
CA LEU A 261 -18.96 11.76 11.11
C LEU A 261 -19.95 11.75 9.94
N SER A 262 -19.75 10.87 8.95
CA SER A 262 -20.63 10.77 7.76
C SER A 262 -21.62 9.62 7.85
N GLY A 263 -21.46 8.71 8.82
CA GLY A 263 -22.26 7.49 8.93
C GLY A 263 -21.80 6.36 8.02
N THR A 264 -22.65 5.32 7.90
CA THR A 264 -22.28 4.02 7.33
C THR A 264 -22.66 3.81 5.86
N GLU A 265 -23.23 4.80 5.17
CA GLU A 265 -23.76 4.63 3.80
C GLU A 265 -22.66 4.18 2.82
N SER A 266 -21.44 4.72 2.94
CA SER A 266 -20.32 4.34 2.08
C SER A 266 -19.76 2.93 2.33
N LEU A 267 -20.13 2.26 3.43
CA LEU A 267 -19.64 0.90 3.72
C LEU A 267 -20.20 -0.14 2.74
N SER A 268 -21.45 0.06 2.29
CA SER A 268 -22.14 -0.85 1.37
C SER A 268 -22.09 -0.40 -0.09
N LYS A 269 -21.48 0.76 -0.41
CA LYS A 269 -21.31 1.17 -1.81
C LYS A 269 -20.21 0.33 -2.45
N GLU A 270 -20.50 -0.17 -3.64
CA GLU A 270 -19.54 -0.89 -4.48
C GLU A 270 -19.06 0.00 -5.63
N ASN A 271 -17.75 -0.04 -5.89
CA ASN A 271 -17.14 0.61 -7.04
C ASN A 271 -17.30 -0.23 -8.32
N ILE A 272 -16.72 0.21 -9.45
CA ILE A 272 -16.83 -0.53 -10.73
C ILE A 272 -16.12 -1.89 -10.72
N PHE A 273 -15.31 -2.17 -9.70
CA PHE A 273 -14.57 -3.41 -9.50
C PHE A 273 -15.29 -4.38 -8.55
N SER A 274 -16.55 -4.07 -8.19
CA SER A 274 -17.35 -4.82 -7.20
C SER A 274 -16.73 -4.77 -5.79
N GLU A 275 -15.87 -3.80 -5.51
CA GLU A 275 -15.22 -3.66 -4.21
C GLU A 275 -16.02 -2.68 -3.35
N THR A 276 -16.22 -3.04 -2.09
CA THR A 276 -16.69 -2.14 -1.02
C THR A 276 -15.49 -1.57 -0.27
N ALA A 277 -15.73 -0.73 0.74
CA ALA A 277 -14.67 -0.25 1.63
C ALA A 277 -13.88 -1.40 2.30
N PHE A 278 -14.55 -2.49 2.66
CA PHE A 278 -13.90 -3.67 3.24
C PHE A 278 -13.05 -4.44 2.23
N HIS A 279 -13.56 -4.66 1.01
CA HIS A 279 -12.77 -5.24 -0.08
C HIS A 279 -11.53 -4.40 -0.36
N SER A 280 -11.68 -3.07 -0.44
CA SER A 280 -10.59 -2.12 -0.67
C SER A 280 -9.48 -2.19 0.39
N ALA A 281 -9.86 -2.35 1.66
CA ALA A 281 -8.90 -2.53 2.75
C ALA A 281 -8.14 -3.86 2.63
N CYS A 282 -8.81 -4.92 2.14
CA CYS A 282 -8.20 -6.23 1.92
C CYS A 282 -7.29 -6.29 0.68
N THR A 283 -7.59 -5.52 -0.36
CA THR A 283 -6.85 -5.50 -1.63
C THR A 283 -5.37 -5.13 -1.45
N TYR A 284 -5.06 -4.09 -0.67
CA TYR A 284 -3.66 -3.74 -0.37
C TYR A 284 -3.17 -4.19 1.01
N GLY A 285 -4.06 -4.64 1.90
CA GLY A 285 -3.68 -5.26 3.18
C GLY A 285 -2.81 -4.37 4.08
N LYS A 286 -2.90 -3.03 3.95
CA LYS A 286 -1.96 -2.08 4.57
C LYS A 286 -2.12 -1.92 6.08
N SER A 287 -3.30 -2.18 6.63
CA SER A 287 -3.57 -2.07 8.08
C SER A 287 -4.57 -3.12 8.52
N LEU A 288 -4.17 -3.95 9.50
CA LEU A 288 -5.04 -4.97 10.08
C LEU A 288 -6.07 -4.35 11.04
N GLU A 289 -5.67 -3.30 11.74
CA GLU A 289 -6.49 -2.51 12.67
C GLU A 289 -7.67 -1.86 11.94
N MET A 290 -7.42 -1.35 10.73
CA MET A 290 -8.47 -0.84 9.86
C MET A 290 -9.48 -1.92 9.47
N VAL A 291 -9.01 -3.11 9.07
CA VAL A 291 -9.90 -4.24 8.73
C VAL A 291 -10.75 -4.63 9.93
N LYS A 292 -10.14 -4.73 11.13
CA LYS A 292 -10.86 -5.00 12.39
C LYS A 292 -11.94 -3.94 12.67
N PHE A 293 -11.61 -2.66 12.50
CA PHE A 293 -12.57 -1.57 12.70
C PHE A 293 -13.75 -1.64 11.73
N LEU A 294 -13.51 -1.93 10.45
CA LEU A 294 -14.55 -2.07 9.44
C LEU A 294 -15.47 -3.26 9.75
N LEU A 295 -14.90 -4.41 10.14
CA LEU A 295 -15.68 -5.58 10.57
C LEU A 295 -16.46 -5.36 11.87
N GLY A 296 -16.04 -4.41 12.70
CA GLY A 296 -16.78 -3.98 13.89
C GLY A 296 -18.00 -3.11 13.59
N GLN A 297 -18.22 -2.68 12.35
CA GLN A 297 -19.40 -1.92 11.96
C GLN A 297 -20.56 -2.89 11.67
N ASN A 298 -21.73 -2.66 12.26
CA ASN A 298 -22.91 -3.54 12.12
C ASN A 298 -23.34 -3.82 10.66
N ALA A 299 -22.97 -2.94 9.72
CA ALA A 299 -23.28 -3.08 8.30
C ALA A 299 -22.36 -4.06 7.54
N MET A 300 -21.29 -4.56 8.16
CA MET A 300 -20.25 -5.32 7.48
C MET A 300 -20.25 -6.80 7.89
N SER A 301 -20.16 -7.68 6.89
CA SER A 301 -19.94 -9.12 7.09
C SER A 301 -18.56 -9.51 6.55
N ILE A 302 -17.86 -10.39 7.27
CA ILE A 302 -16.57 -10.95 6.82
C ILE A 302 -16.69 -11.74 5.51
N ASN A 303 -17.88 -12.28 5.25
CA ASN A 303 -18.24 -13.07 4.07
C ASN A 303 -19.04 -12.26 3.04
N HIS A 304 -19.05 -10.93 3.15
CA HIS A 304 -19.72 -10.09 2.16
C HIS A 304 -19.13 -10.34 0.77
N GLN A 305 -20.01 -10.55 -0.21
CA GLN A 305 -19.64 -10.78 -1.61
C GLN A 305 -20.02 -9.55 -2.43
N GLY A 306 -19.08 -9.02 -3.21
CA GLY A 306 -19.38 -8.01 -4.22
C GLY A 306 -20.24 -8.56 -5.37
N ARG A 307 -20.61 -7.72 -6.35
CA ARG A 307 -21.39 -8.12 -7.54
C ARG A 307 -20.84 -9.29 -8.34
N ASP A 308 -19.53 -9.51 -8.32
CA ASP A 308 -18.85 -10.63 -9.00
C ASP A 308 -18.61 -11.83 -8.05
N GLY A 309 -19.12 -11.80 -6.82
CA GLY A 309 -19.03 -12.90 -5.86
C GLY A 309 -17.75 -12.92 -5.02
N HIS A 310 -16.78 -12.03 -5.25
CA HIS A 310 -15.54 -12.04 -4.47
C HIS A 310 -15.74 -11.48 -3.07
N THR A 311 -14.96 -12.02 -2.13
CA THR A 311 -14.94 -11.61 -0.71
C THR A 311 -13.62 -10.93 -0.35
N GLY A 312 -13.54 -10.33 0.84
CA GLY A 312 -12.26 -9.80 1.36
C GLY A 312 -11.14 -10.86 1.43
N LEU A 313 -11.49 -12.14 1.69
CA LEU A 313 -10.54 -13.25 1.67
C LEU A 313 -10.00 -13.51 0.26
N HIS A 314 -10.84 -13.40 -0.77
CA HIS A 314 -10.40 -13.48 -2.15
C HIS A 314 -9.36 -12.41 -2.50
N SER A 315 -9.63 -11.14 -2.15
CA SER A 315 -8.68 -10.03 -2.37
C SER A 315 -7.36 -10.24 -1.62
N ALA A 316 -7.42 -10.64 -0.34
CA ALA A 316 -6.23 -10.92 0.46
C ALA A 316 -5.39 -12.07 -0.13
N CYS A 317 -6.05 -13.12 -0.62
CA CYS A 317 -5.41 -14.27 -1.28
C CYS A 317 -4.78 -13.88 -2.62
N PHE A 318 -5.43 -13.06 -3.44
CA PHE A 318 -4.91 -12.62 -4.73
C PHE A 318 -3.68 -11.71 -4.61
N HIS A 319 -3.67 -10.84 -3.59
CA HIS A 319 -2.59 -9.88 -3.40
C HIS A 319 -1.47 -10.36 -2.46
N GLY A 320 -1.59 -11.55 -1.86
CA GLY A 320 -0.49 -12.19 -1.12
C GLY A 320 -0.39 -11.78 0.35
N HIS A 321 -1.48 -11.28 0.95
CA HIS A 321 -1.47 -10.74 2.31
C HIS A 321 -1.64 -11.82 3.38
N ILE A 322 -0.64 -12.69 3.57
CA ILE A 322 -0.73 -13.88 4.44
C ILE A 322 -1.23 -13.59 5.87
N ARG A 323 -0.78 -12.49 6.50
CA ARG A 323 -1.22 -12.11 7.86
C ARG A 323 -2.71 -11.75 7.89
N LEU A 324 -3.18 -11.09 6.84
CA LEU A 324 -4.59 -10.75 6.70
C LEU A 324 -5.42 -11.99 6.40
N VAL A 325 -4.94 -12.90 5.53
CA VAL A 325 -5.60 -14.19 5.26
C VAL A 325 -5.79 -14.98 6.56
N GLN A 326 -4.73 -15.13 7.37
CA GLN A 326 -4.82 -15.81 8.65
C GLN A 326 -5.88 -15.17 9.56
N PHE A 327 -5.83 -13.85 9.73
CA PHE A 327 -6.82 -13.14 10.54
C PHE A 327 -8.25 -13.32 10.05
N LEU A 328 -8.48 -13.26 8.73
CA LEU A 328 -9.81 -13.44 8.15
C LEU A 328 -10.33 -14.86 8.42
N LEU A 329 -9.49 -15.88 8.25
CA LEU A 329 -9.83 -17.27 8.54
C LEU A 329 -10.14 -17.49 10.03
N ASP A 330 -9.30 -16.96 10.92
CA ASP A 330 -9.49 -17.04 12.37
C ASP A 330 -10.78 -16.33 12.81
N SER A 331 -11.19 -15.30 12.05
CA SER A 331 -12.41 -14.53 12.27
C SER A 331 -13.65 -15.11 11.58
N GLY A 332 -13.55 -16.31 10.98
CA GLY A 332 -14.69 -17.05 10.42
C GLY A 332 -14.98 -16.81 8.94
N ALA A 333 -14.01 -16.29 8.17
CA ALA A 333 -14.15 -16.18 6.72
C ALA A 333 -14.36 -17.57 6.09
N ASP A 334 -15.29 -17.67 5.16
CA ASP A 334 -15.58 -18.89 4.40
C ASP A 334 -14.73 -18.94 3.13
N MET A 335 -13.83 -19.92 3.08
CA MET A 335 -12.93 -20.14 1.95
C MET A 335 -13.57 -20.86 0.77
N ASN A 336 -14.80 -21.37 0.94
CA ASN A 336 -15.54 -22.10 -0.10
C ASN A 336 -16.43 -21.19 -0.95
N LEU A 337 -16.59 -19.92 -0.55
CA LEU A 337 -17.30 -18.95 -1.37
C LEU A 337 -16.58 -18.78 -2.71
N VAL A 338 -17.37 -18.56 -3.75
CA VAL A 338 -16.91 -18.48 -5.13
C VAL A 338 -17.18 -17.11 -5.73
N ALA A 339 -16.27 -16.70 -6.61
CA ALA A 339 -16.35 -15.49 -7.41
C ALA A 339 -16.32 -15.82 -8.90
N CYS A 340 -17.08 -15.08 -9.69
CA CYS A 340 -17.08 -15.14 -11.14
C CYS A 340 -16.03 -14.18 -11.71
N ASP A 341 -15.20 -14.64 -12.66
CA ASP A 341 -14.28 -13.75 -13.38
C ASP A 341 -14.96 -13.20 -14.66
N PRO A 342 -15.43 -11.94 -14.68
CA PRO A 342 -16.09 -11.36 -15.86
C PRO A 342 -15.14 -11.15 -17.05
N SER A 343 -13.82 -11.30 -16.89
CA SER A 343 -12.85 -11.12 -17.97
C SER A 343 -12.71 -12.32 -18.91
N ARG A 344 -13.33 -13.46 -18.59
CA ARG A 344 -13.29 -14.66 -19.44
C ARG A 344 -14.45 -14.66 -20.44
N SER A 345 -14.10 -14.48 -21.72
CA SER A 345 -15.01 -14.44 -22.87
C SER A 345 -15.63 -15.80 -23.25
N SER A 346 -15.27 -16.88 -22.54
CA SER A 346 -15.92 -18.18 -22.69
C SER A 346 -17.23 -18.17 -21.91
N GLY A 347 -18.36 -18.42 -22.58
CA GLY A 347 -19.72 -18.33 -22.00
C GLY A 347 -20.03 -19.21 -20.78
N GLU A 348 -19.05 -19.88 -20.19
CA GLU A 348 -19.14 -20.57 -18.91
C GLU A 348 -18.60 -19.65 -17.81
N LYS A 349 -19.47 -19.24 -16.87
CA LYS A 349 -19.07 -18.55 -15.65
C LYS A 349 -18.27 -19.52 -14.78
N GLU A 350 -16.95 -19.53 -14.94
CA GLU A 350 -16.07 -20.35 -14.11
C GLU A 350 -16.02 -19.73 -12.71
N GLU A 351 -16.73 -20.36 -11.78
CA GLU A 351 -16.73 -20.03 -10.35
C GLU A 351 -15.35 -20.37 -9.75
N GLN A 352 -14.73 -19.41 -9.07
CA GLN A 352 -13.38 -19.53 -8.53
C GLN A 352 -13.37 -19.28 -7.03
N THR A 353 -12.75 -20.17 -6.26
CA THR A 353 -12.52 -19.97 -4.83
C THR A 353 -11.25 -19.14 -4.56
N CYS A 354 -11.12 -18.61 -3.35
CA CYS A 354 -9.93 -17.85 -2.93
C CYS A 354 -8.62 -18.66 -3.04
N LEU A 355 -8.70 -20.00 -2.88
CA LEU A 355 -7.59 -20.92 -3.08
C LEU A 355 -7.09 -20.88 -4.53
N MET A 356 -7.99 -20.87 -5.51
CA MET A 356 -7.63 -20.78 -6.92
C MET A 356 -6.90 -19.48 -7.25
N TRP A 357 -7.28 -18.37 -6.61
CA TRP A 357 -6.62 -17.07 -6.82
C TRP A 357 -5.23 -17.02 -6.20
N ALA A 358 -5.07 -17.57 -4.98
CA ALA A 358 -3.76 -17.74 -4.38
C ALA A 358 -2.85 -18.60 -5.28
N TYR A 359 -3.39 -19.65 -5.88
CA TYR A 359 -2.71 -20.47 -6.89
C TYR A 359 -2.34 -19.69 -8.16
N GLU A 360 -3.29 -18.98 -8.80
CA GLU A 360 -3.08 -18.21 -10.03
C GLU A 360 -1.95 -17.18 -9.86
N LYS A 361 -1.84 -16.61 -8.65
CA LYS A 361 -0.83 -15.59 -8.31
C LYS A 361 0.47 -16.15 -7.74
N GLY A 362 0.50 -17.44 -7.43
CA GLY A 362 1.70 -18.12 -6.92
C GLY A 362 1.99 -17.85 -5.45
N HIS A 363 0.97 -17.56 -4.64
CA HIS A 363 1.12 -17.35 -3.21
C HIS A 363 1.09 -18.68 -2.44
N ASP A 364 2.19 -19.44 -2.55
CA ASP A 364 2.26 -20.83 -2.08
C ASP A 364 2.08 -21.00 -0.56
N THR A 365 2.47 -20.00 0.23
CA THR A 365 2.23 -19.97 1.69
C THR A 365 0.75 -19.83 2.01
N ILE A 366 0.03 -19.00 1.27
CA ILE A 366 -1.43 -18.84 1.38
C ILE A 366 -2.13 -20.12 0.94
N VAL A 367 -1.70 -20.70 -0.18
CA VAL A 367 -2.22 -22.01 -0.65
C VAL A 367 -2.05 -23.08 0.43
N THR A 368 -0.87 -23.17 1.02
CA THR A 368 -0.57 -24.16 2.07
C THR A 368 -1.42 -23.90 3.31
N LEU A 369 -1.56 -22.63 3.72
CA LEU A 369 -2.42 -22.21 4.81
C LEU A 369 -3.86 -22.65 4.54
N LEU A 370 -4.44 -22.29 3.39
CA LEU A 370 -5.83 -22.62 3.05
C LEU A 370 -6.09 -24.12 3.00
N LYS A 371 -5.17 -24.92 2.43
CA LYS A 371 -5.30 -26.38 2.36
C LYS A 371 -5.29 -27.08 3.72
N HIS A 372 -4.59 -26.53 4.69
CA HIS A 372 -4.37 -27.17 6.00
C HIS A 372 -5.01 -26.40 7.16
N TYR A 373 -5.79 -25.36 6.86
CA TYR A 373 -6.46 -24.56 7.87
C TYR A 373 -7.53 -25.42 8.56
N LYS A 374 -7.37 -25.63 9.86
CA LYS A 374 -8.40 -26.22 10.72
C LYS A 374 -9.00 -25.10 11.55
N ARG A 375 -10.33 -24.99 11.54
CA ARG A 375 -11.02 -23.96 12.32
C ARG A 375 -10.83 -24.26 13.82
N PRO A 376 -10.42 -23.29 14.66
CA PRO A 376 -10.04 -23.54 16.07
C PRO A 376 -11.12 -24.13 17.00
N LEU A 377 -12.37 -24.33 16.53
CA LEU A 377 -13.51 -24.80 17.33
C LEU A 377 -13.91 -26.27 17.05
N ASP A 378 -13.25 -26.95 16.11
CA ASP A 378 -13.52 -28.37 15.80
C ASP A 378 -12.63 -29.32 16.63
N ASP A 379 -12.79 -29.33 17.96
CA ASP A 379 -12.15 -30.30 18.87
C ASP A 379 -12.98 -31.60 19.00
N SER A 380 -13.37 -32.20 17.88
CA SER A 380 -13.88 -33.58 17.83
C SER A 380 -12.75 -34.53 17.38
N PRO A 381 -12.36 -35.54 18.18
CA PRO A 381 -11.18 -36.36 17.94
C PRO A 381 -11.32 -37.42 16.84
N CYS A 382 -12.31 -37.30 15.95
CA CYS A 382 -12.55 -38.24 14.86
C CYS A 382 -12.73 -37.48 13.54
N ASN A 383 -11.65 -37.04 12.89
CA ASN A 383 -11.65 -36.64 11.48
C ASN A 383 -10.24 -36.58 10.87
N GLU A 384 -9.41 -37.61 11.09
CA GLU A 384 -8.11 -37.69 10.40
C GLU A 384 -8.20 -37.89 8.88
N TYR A 385 -9.40 -38.09 8.31
CA TYR A 385 -9.58 -38.23 6.86
C TYR A 385 -10.87 -37.61 6.32
N SER A 386 -11.40 -36.54 6.92
CA SER A 386 -12.59 -35.89 6.36
C SER A 386 -12.48 -34.37 6.37
N GLN A 387 -12.47 -33.82 5.14
CA GLN A 387 -13.14 -32.61 4.61
C GLN A 387 -12.26 -32.11 3.44
N PRO A 388 -12.71 -32.30 2.19
CA PRO A 388 -13.68 -31.38 1.60
C PRO A 388 -15.00 -32.09 1.30
N GLY A 389 -16.10 -31.65 1.92
CA GLY A 389 -17.43 -32.15 1.62
C GLY A 389 -18.27 -32.36 2.87
N GLY A 390 -19.02 -31.33 3.26
CA GLY A 390 -20.30 -31.51 3.94
C GLY A 390 -21.43 -31.78 2.95
N ASP A 391 -21.24 -31.46 1.66
CA ASP A 391 -22.12 -31.90 0.59
C ASP A 391 -21.34 -31.92 -0.74
N GLY A 392 -21.01 -33.12 -1.21
CA GLY A 392 -21.06 -33.52 -2.62
C GLY A 392 -20.32 -32.79 -3.76
N SER A 393 -19.62 -31.67 -3.60
CA SER A 393 -18.88 -31.04 -4.71
C SER A 393 -17.40 -30.84 -4.39
N TYR A 394 -16.60 -31.86 -4.69
CA TYR A 394 -15.17 -31.70 -4.85
C TYR A 394 -14.94 -30.73 -6.01
N VAL A 395 -14.71 -29.44 -5.71
CA VAL A 395 -14.25 -28.50 -6.72
C VAL A 395 -12.87 -29.00 -7.13
N SER A 396 -12.81 -29.65 -8.29
CA SER A 396 -11.58 -30.11 -8.89
C SER A 396 -10.71 -28.88 -9.09
N VAL A 397 -9.78 -28.65 -8.16
CA VAL A 397 -8.72 -27.65 -8.34
C VAL A 397 -8.06 -28.02 -9.67
N PRO A 398 -7.99 -27.09 -10.64
CA PRO A 398 -7.28 -27.34 -11.89
C PRO A 398 -5.92 -27.93 -11.52
N SER A 399 -5.50 -28.99 -12.22
CA SER A 399 -4.16 -29.55 -12.03
C SER A 399 -3.17 -28.37 -11.94
N PRO A 400 -2.22 -28.35 -10.98
CA PRO A 400 -1.42 -27.15 -10.61
C PRO A 400 -0.70 -26.43 -11.76
N LEU A 401 -0.74 -27.02 -12.95
CA LEU A 401 0.04 -26.74 -14.14
C LEU A 401 -0.83 -26.25 -15.32
N GLY A 402 -2.16 -26.23 -15.17
CA GLY A 402 -3.08 -25.74 -16.19
C GLY A 402 -3.39 -24.25 -16.01
N LYS A 403 -2.65 -23.39 -16.73
CA LYS A 403 -2.79 -21.91 -16.81
C LYS A 403 -2.09 -21.11 -15.70
N ILE A 404 -0.82 -21.41 -15.42
CA ILE A 404 0.06 -20.55 -14.60
C ILE A 404 0.37 -19.25 -15.39
N LYS A 405 -0.22 -18.11 -14.99
CA LYS A 405 0.13 -16.79 -15.55
C LYS A 405 1.36 -16.15 -14.86
N SER A 406 1.75 -16.64 -13.69
CA SER A 406 2.89 -16.17 -12.89
C SER A 406 3.80 -17.35 -12.53
N MET A 407 4.93 -17.48 -13.24
CA MET A 407 5.92 -18.55 -13.02
C MET A 407 7.05 -18.02 -12.12
N THR A 408 7.15 -18.52 -10.89
CA THR A 408 8.33 -18.26 -10.04
C THR A 408 9.51 -19.09 -10.52
N LYS A 409 10.75 -18.66 -10.22
CA LYS A 409 11.96 -19.41 -10.59
C LYS A 409 11.93 -20.82 -10.01
N GLU A 410 11.49 -20.95 -8.76
CA GLU A 410 11.41 -22.21 -8.02
C GLU A 410 10.41 -23.17 -8.67
N LYS A 411 9.27 -22.67 -9.17
CA LYS A 411 8.30 -23.47 -9.93
C LYS A 411 8.87 -23.90 -11.28
N ALA A 412 9.59 -23.02 -11.97
CA ALA A 412 10.27 -23.36 -13.20
C ALA A 412 11.34 -24.46 -12.98
N ASP A 413 12.12 -24.38 -11.90
CA ASP A 413 13.16 -25.36 -11.58
C ASP A 413 12.58 -26.74 -11.26
N VAL A 414 11.46 -26.81 -10.53
CA VAL A 414 10.75 -28.08 -10.27
C VAL A 414 10.13 -28.64 -11.53
N LEU A 415 9.57 -27.79 -12.41
CA LEU A 415 9.02 -28.22 -13.70
C LEU A 415 10.09 -28.75 -14.65
N LEU A 416 11.24 -28.06 -14.72
CA LEU A 416 12.40 -28.52 -15.48
C LEU A 416 12.90 -29.85 -14.93
N LEU A 417 13.01 -29.98 -13.61
CA LEU A 417 13.39 -31.24 -12.98
C LEU A 417 12.41 -32.35 -13.34
N ARG A 418 11.10 -32.12 -13.20
CA ARG A 418 10.06 -33.08 -13.55
C ARG A 418 10.11 -33.50 -15.02
N ALA A 419 10.33 -32.56 -15.93
CA ALA A 419 10.46 -32.85 -17.36
C ALA A 419 11.74 -33.64 -17.68
N SER A 420 12.83 -33.38 -16.95
CA SER A 420 14.12 -34.06 -17.15
C SER A 420 14.21 -35.44 -16.47
N LEU A 421 13.41 -35.67 -15.42
CA LEU A 421 13.46 -36.89 -14.62
C LEU A 421 12.74 -38.03 -15.33
N HIS A 422 13.44 -39.16 -15.54
CA HIS A 422 12.88 -40.35 -16.17
C HIS A 422 11.63 -40.85 -15.43
N SER A 423 10.61 -41.29 -16.17
CA SER A 423 9.29 -41.68 -15.63
C SER A 423 9.36 -42.78 -14.57
N SER A 424 10.37 -43.65 -14.62
CA SER A 424 10.61 -44.68 -13.60
C SER A 424 10.90 -44.13 -12.20
N PHE A 425 11.39 -42.88 -12.10
CA PHE A 425 11.71 -42.22 -10.85
C PHE A 425 10.63 -41.23 -10.39
N GLN A 426 9.56 -41.06 -11.15
CA GLN A 426 8.44 -40.20 -10.76
C GLN A 426 7.48 -41.01 -9.88
N LEU A 427 7.31 -40.57 -8.63
CA LEU A 427 6.44 -41.23 -7.65
C LEU A 427 5.30 -40.30 -7.27
N GLN A 428 4.10 -40.85 -7.09
CA GLN A 428 3.03 -40.13 -6.40
C GLN A 428 3.19 -40.30 -4.89
N LEU A 429 2.70 -39.36 -4.10
CA LEU A 429 2.75 -39.51 -2.63
C LEU A 429 1.91 -40.71 -2.17
N SER A 430 0.86 -41.07 -2.91
CA SER A 430 0.07 -42.28 -2.70
C SER A 430 0.86 -43.59 -2.91
N ASP A 431 2.00 -43.55 -3.60
CA ASP A 431 2.87 -44.71 -3.79
C ASP A 431 3.76 -45.00 -2.58
N LEU A 432 3.70 -44.14 -1.55
CA LEU A 432 4.58 -44.15 -0.38
C LEU A 432 3.80 -44.44 0.90
N GLU A 433 4.19 -45.50 1.60
CA GLU A 433 3.73 -45.80 2.95
C GLU A 433 4.77 -45.34 3.97
N PHE A 434 4.34 -44.56 4.97
CA PHE A 434 5.19 -44.07 6.06
C PHE A 434 4.97 -44.94 7.29
N ASN A 435 6.02 -45.60 7.80
CA ASN A 435 5.91 -46.47 8.98
C ASN A 435 6.46 -45.79 10.24
N GLU A 436 7.79 -45.64 10.33
CA GLU A 436 8.45 -45.11 11.54
C GLU A 436 9.46 -44.02 11.18
N ILE A 437 9.70 -43.09 12.10
CA ILE A 437 10.68 -42.01 11.92
C ILE A 437 12.06 -42.57 12.29
N ILE A 438 12.97 -42.56 11.32
CA ILE A 438 14.36 -43.03 11.49
C ILE A 438 15.37 -41.88 11.54
N GLY A 439 14.94 -40.65 11.26
CA GLY A 439 15.78 -39.47 11.35
C GLY A 439 14.99 -38.18 11.31
N SER A 440 15.56 -37.12 11.85
CA SER A 440 15.02 -35.76 11.73
C SER A 440 16.16 -34.76 11.54
N GLY A 441 15.89 -33.68 10.83
CA GLY A 441 16.86 -32.61 10.58
C GLY A 441 16.17 -31.33 10.13
N SER A 442 16.97 -30.35 9.74
CA SER A 442 16.51 -29.01 9.34
C SER A 442 15.49 -29.04 8.19
N PHE A 443 15.62 -30.01 7.29
CA PHE A 443 14.80 -30.13 6.07
C PHE A 443 13.55 -31.00 6.23
N GLY A 444 13.38 -31.65 7.37
CA GLY A 444 12.22 -32.49 7.64
C GLY A 444 12.54 -33.78 8.37
N LYS A 445 11.69 -34.79 8.16
CA LYS A 445 11.80 -36.10 8.80
C LYS A 445 12.10 -37.16 7.76
N VAL A 446 12.92 -38.12 8.13
CA VAL A 446 13.21 -39.32 7.35
C VAL A 446 12.44 -40.47 7.97
N TYR A 447 11.66 -41.15 7.15
CA TYR A 447 10.83 -42.27 7.53
C TYR A 447 11.39 -43.56 6.94
N ARG A 448 11.34 -44.65 7.69
CA ARG A 448 11.33 -45.97 7.08
C ARG A 448 9.92 -46.24 6.58
N GLY A 449 9.82 -46.70 5.34
CA GLY A 449 8.56 -46.86 4.65
C GLY A 449 8.59 -47.96 3.60
N LYS A 450 7.51 -48.04 2.82
CA LYS A 450 7.43 -48.90 1.65
C LYS A 450 7.07 -48.11 0.40
N CYS A 451 7.64 -48.51 -0.73
CA CYS A 451 7.27 -48.03 -2.05
C CYS A 451 7.25 -49.23 -3.01
N LYS A 452 6.11 -49.50 -3.66
CA LYS A 452 5.94 -50.62 -4.60
C LYS A 452 6.48 -51.96 -4.03
N ASN A 453 6.11 -52.28 -2.78
CA ASN A 453 6.57 -53.45 -2.00
C ASN A 453 8.07 -53.52 -1.66
N LYS A 454 8.86 -52.47 -1.89
CA LYS A 454 10.26 -52.37 -1.44
C LYS A 454 10.35 -51.53 -0.19
N VAL A 455 11.19 -51.94 0.76
CA VAL A 455 11.50 -51.13 1.95
C VAL A 455 12.42 -49.99 1.56
N VAL A 456 12.01 -48.77 1.87
CA VAL A 456 12.69 -47.53 1.45
C VAL A 456 12.87 -46.57 2.62
N ALA A 457 13.86 -45.70 2.50
CA ALA A 457 14.00 -44.52 3.33
C ALA A 457 13.37 -43.33 2.59
N ILE A 458 12.37 -42.70 3.21
CA ILE A 458 11.58 -41.61 2.63
C ILE A 458 11.92 -40.32 3.39
N LYS A 459 12.62 -39.41 2.73
CA LYS A 459 12.90 -38.07 3.25
C LYS A 459 11.78 -37.13 2.82
N ARG A 460 10.97 -36.70 3.77
CA ARG A 460 9.84 -35.78 3.54
C ARG A 460 10.25 -34.34 3.85
N TYR A 461 10.06 -33.45 2.90
CA TYR A 461 10.35 -32.02 3.05
C TYR A 461 9.15 -31.32 3.68
N ARG A 462 9.38 -30.32 4.54
CA ARG A 462 8.30 -29.59 5.23
C ARG A 462 7.61 -28.59 4.29
N ALA A 463 6.29 -28.64 4.24
CA ALA A 463 5.42 -27.77 3.44
C ALA A 463 5.61 -26.26 3.71
N ASN A 464 5.92 -25.88 4.96
CA ASN A 464 6.07 -24.48 5.37
C ASN A 464 7.30 -23.77 4.77
N THR A 465 8.12 -24.46 3.98
CA THR A 465 9.47 -24.01 3.60
C THR A 465 9.63 -23.69 2.12
N TYR A 466 8.53 -23.52 1.37
CA TYR A 466 8.57 -23.05 -0.01
C TYR A 466 8.97 -21.57 -0.18
N CYS A 467 9.38 -20.91 0.90
CA CYS A 467 9.85 -19.51 0.87
C CYS A 467 11.33 -19.35 1.23
N SER A 468 12.03 -20.43 1.60
CA SER A 468 13.49 -20.38 1.67
C SER A 468 14.00 -20.82 0.31
N LYS A 469 14.58 -19.88 -0.45
CA LYS A 469 15.27 -20.13 -1.73
C LYS A 469 16.19 -21.36 -1.65
N SER A 470 16.75 -21.64 -0.47
CA SER A 470 17.61 -22.78 -0.20
C SER A 470 16.93 -24.15 -0.32
N ASP A 471 15.66 -24.32 0.05
CA ASP A 471 15.09 -25.67 0.22
C ASP A 471 14.64 -26.32 -1.08
N VAL A 472 14.01 -25.55 -1.98
CA VAL A 472 13.67 -26.02 -3.33
C VAL A 472 14.96 -26.27 -4.12
N ASP A 473 15.93 -25.35 -4.04
CA ASP A 473 17.25 -25.51 -4.66
C ASP A 473 17.95 -26.79 -4.14
N MET A 474 17.89 -27.07 -2.83
CA MET A 474 18.48 -28.28 -2.25
C MET A 474 17.73 -29.55 -2.64
N PHE A 475 16.39 -29.55 -2.63
CA PHE A 475 15.60 -30.68 -3.10
C PHE A 475 15.90 -30.98 -4.57
N CYS A 476 15.84 -29.96 -5.43
CA CYS A 476 16.12 -30.12 -6.85
C CYS A 476 17.55 -30.59 -7.10
N ARG A 477 18.54 -30.04 -6.38
CA ARG A 477 19.94 -30.48 -6.43
C ARG A 477 20.08 -31.94 -5.99
N GLU A 478 19.47 -32.33 -4.88
CA GLU A 478 19.57 -33.69 -4.33
C GLU A 478 18.98 -34.72 -5.30
N VAL A 479 17.78 -34.48 -5.82
CA VAL A 479 17.16 -35.34 -6.84
C VAL A 479 18.02 -35.39 -8.12
N SER A 480 18.52 -34.24 -8.58
CA SER A 480 19.35 -34.15 -9.79
C SER A 480 20.70 -34.87 -9.67
N ILE A 481 21.22 -35.00 -8.45
CA ILE A 481 22.45 -35.76 -8.17
C ILE A 481 22.11 -37.25 -8.08
N LEU A 482 21.14 -37.60 -7.23
CA LEU A 482 20.75 -38.98 -6.96
C LEU A 482 20.29 -39.72 -8.21
N CYS A 483 19.59 -39.06 -9.13
CA CYS A 483 19.13 -39.69 -10.37
C CYS A 483 20.27 -40.06 -11.35
N ARG A 484 21.47 -39.48 -11.18
CA ARG A 484 22.66 -39.74 -12.00
C ARG A 484 23.67 -40.67 -11.31
N LEU A 485 23.54 -40.90 -10.02
CA LEU A 485 24.45 -41.75 -9.26
C LEU A 485 24.01 -43.21 -9.35
N ASN A 486 24.81 -44.01 -10.04
CA ASN A 486 24.66 -45.47 -10.08
C ASN A 486 26.00 -46.13 -9.71
N HIS A 487 26.22 -46.33 -8.42
CA HIS A 487 27.46 -46.91 -7.89
C HIS A 487 27.15 -47.84 -6.70
N PRO A 488 27.78 -49.02 -6.59
CA PRO A 488 27.46 -50.01 -5.54
C PRO A 488 27.65 -49.49 -4.10
N CYS A 489 28.52 -48.49 -3.91
CA CYS A 489 28.77 -47.87 -2.60
C CYS A 489 27.87 -46.65 -2.29
N VAL A 490 26.90 -46.32 -3.15
CA VAL A 490 25.98 -45.20 -2.96
C VAL A 490 24.56 -45.73 -2.83
N ILE A 491 23.79 -45.18 -1.89
CA ILE A 491 22.37 -45.55 -1.71
C ILE A 491 21.59 -45.37 -3.01
N GLN A 492 20.86 -46.40 -3.42
CA GLN A 492 20.14 -46.36 -4.69
C GLN A 492 18.96 -45.39 -4.62
N PHE A 493 18.84 -44.54 -5.64
CA PHE A 493 17.68 -43.67 -5.81
C PHE A 493 16.47 -44.47 -6.30
N VAL A 494 15.33 -44.35 -5.60
CA VAL A 494 14.08 -45.05 -5.94
C VAL A 494 13.13 -44.13 -6.69
N GLY A 495 13.06 -42.86 -6.28
CA GLY A 495 12.27 -41.85 -6.96
C GLY A 495 11.95 -40.63 -6.09
N ALA A 496 11.25 -39.66 -6.66
CA ALA A 496 10.83 -38.46 -5.97
C ALA A 496 9.39 -38.08 -6.32
N CYS A 497 8.69 -37.48 -5.37
CA CYS A 497 7.37 -36.90 -5.56
C CYS A 497 7.51 -35.43 -5.99
N LEU A 498 6.95 -35.10 -7.16
CA LEU A 498 7.11 -33.79 -7.81
C LEU A 498 5.76 -33.13 -8.18
N ASP A 499 4.64 -33.78 -7.83
CA ASP A 499 3.30 -33.38 -8.29
C ASP A 499 2.67 -32.27 -7.46
N ASP A 500 2.88 -32.28 -6.15
CA ASP A 500 2.39 -31.25 -5.23
C ASP A 500 3.60 -30.53 -4.60
N PRO A 501 3.80 -29.22 -4.88
CA PRO A 501 4.88 -28.46 -4.29
C PRO A 501 4.78 -28.34 -2.76
N SER A 502 3.60 -28.58 -2.18
CA SER A 502 3.44 -28.62 -0.72
C SER A 502 3.88 -29.94 -0.08
N GLN A 503 4.15 -30.99 -0.86
CA GLN A 503 4.38 -32.35 -0.34
C GLN A 503 5.51 -33.10 -1.09
N PHE A 504 6.71 -32.53 -1.12
CA PHE A 504 7.87 -33.21 -1.69
C PHE A 504 8.42 -34.34 -0.81
N ALA A 505 8.81 -35.42 -1.48
CA ALA A 505 9.47 -36.56 -0.87
C ALA A 505 10.54 -37.13 -1.80
N ILE A 506 11.64 -37.59 -1.21
CA ILE A 506 12.70 -38.35 -1.88
C ILE A 506 12.69 -39.76 -1.28
N ALA A 507 12.54 -40.78 -2.11
CA ALA A 507 12.64 -42.17 -1.74
C ALA A 507 13.99 -42.76 -2.19
N THR A 508 14.70 -43.38 -1.25
CA THR A 508 15.98 -44.06 -1.48
C THR A 508 15.95 -45.46 -0.89
N GLN A 509 16.91 -46.28 -1.27
CA GLN A 509 17.12 -47.59 -0.65
C GLN A 509 17.31 -47.44 0.86
N TYR A 510 16.57 -48.23 1.64
CA TYR A 510 16.79 -48.35 3.07
C TYR A 510 18.02 -49.21 3.35
N VAL A 511 18.92 -48.72 4.21
CA VAL A 511 20.09 -49.46 4.70
C VAL A 511 19.91 -49.72 6.19
N SER A 512 19.95 -50.99 6.59
CA SER A 512 19.92 -51.40 8.00
C SER A 512 21.29 -51.24 8.65
N GLY A 513 21.32 -51.02 9.98
CA GLY A 513 22.57 -50.87 10.75
C GLY A 513 22.87 -49.44 11.22
N GLY A 514 21.99 -48.47 10.92
CA GLY A 514 22.10 -47.11 11.42
C GLY A 514 23.21 -46.29 10.76
N SER A 515 23.48 -45.10 11.31
CA SER A 515 24.54 -44.23 10.79
C SER A 515 25.92 -44.69 11.27
N LEU A 516 26.98 -44.39 10.52
CA LEU A 516 28.35 -44.62 10.98
C LEU A 516 28.62 -43.93 12.33
N PHE A 517 28.03 -42.75 12.56
CA PHE A 517 28.10 -42.06 13.84
C PHE A 517 27.51 -42.91 14.98
N SER A 518 26.33 -43.51 14.77
CA SER A 518 25.69 -44.40 15.75
C SER A 518 26.57 -45.61 16.05
N LEU A 519 27.09 -46.26 15.03
CA LEU A 519 27.97 -47.43 15.16
C LEU A 519 29.27 -47.11 15.91
N LEU A 520 29.94 -46.00 15.55
CA LEU A 520 31.17 -45.57 16.22
C LEU A 520 30.92 -45.10 17.66
N HIS A 521 29.73 -44.59 17.96
CA HIS A 521 29.37 -44.16 19.31
C HIS A 521 29.01 -45.34 20.21
N GLU A 522 28.34 -46.37 19.67
CA GLU A 522 28.10 -47.64 20.35
C GLU A 522 29.40 -48.41 20.62
N GLN A 523 30.36 -48.41 19.69
CA GLN A 523 31.68 -49.04 19.91
C GLN A 523 32.57 -48.29 20.91
N LYS A 524 32.29 -47.01 21.17
CA LYS A 524 33.02 -46.21 22.18
C LYS A 524 32.43 -46.35 23.59
N ARG A 525 31.21 -46.87 23.72
CA ARG A 525 30.61 -47.27 25.00
C ARG A 525 30.99 -48.70 25.32
#